data_AF-A0A2D4GPD4-F1
#
_entry.id   AF-A0A2D4GPD4-F1
#
_cell.length_a   1.000
_cell.length_b   1.000
_cell.length_c   1.000
_cell.angle_alpha   90.00
_cell.angle_beta   90.00
_cell.angle_gamma   90.00
#
_symmetry.space_group_name_H-M   'P 1'
#
loop_
_entity.id
_entity.type
_entity.pdbx_description
1 polymer ?
#
loop_
_entity_poly.entity_id
_entity_poly.type
_entity_poly.pdbx_seq_one_letter_code
_entity_poly.pdbx_strand_id
1 'polypeptide(L)'
;DQRGNQNYSDSCIELGLVLPVGGLFEILLHYYLSNYAKQCQSSNTSIICSILADALLSIPKTLCMTQKKNAFPQLCLQVTSALQSNRQLLPNQRLLESISCKYHLVASVLQCAAQLLSVDLIISIKRLPQKAEESDSEADG
;
A
#
# COMPACT_ATOMS: atom_id res chain seq x y z
N ASP A 1 -8.05 36.76 -0.13
CA ASP A 1 -8.64 35.42 -0.17
C ASP A 1 -7.94 34.60 -1.25
N GLN A 2 -6.79 33.99 -0.92
CA GLN A 2 -5.93 33.31 -1.89
C GLN A 2 -6.38 31.86 -2.03
N ARG A 3 -7.04 31.57 -3.15
CA ARG A 3 -7.43 30.23 -3.57
C ARG A 3 -6.17 29.48 -4.01
N GLY A 4 -5.68 28.58 -3.16
CA GLY A 4 -4.50 27.76 -3.43
C GLY A 4 -4.72 26.86 -4.65
N ASN A 5 -4.02 27.17 -5.74
CA ASN A 5 -3.97 26.35 -6.94
C ASN A 5 -3.18 25.07 -6.65
N GLN A 6 -3.88 23.99 -6.29
CA GLN A 6 -3.27 22.68 -6.12
C GLN A 6 -3.03 22.08 -7.50
N ASN A 7 -1.81 22.28 -8.01
CA ASN A 7 -1.30 21.56 -9.18
C ASN A 7 -1.09 20.08 -8.78
N TYR A 8 -2.15 19.29 -8.78
CA TYR A 8 -2.02 17.83 -8.88
C TYR A 8 -1.48 17.56 -10.29
N SER A 9 -0.17 17.35 -10.39
CA SER A 9 0.40 16.75 -11.58
C SER A 9 -0.14 15.34 -11.68
N ASP A 10 -1.12 15.12 -12.55
CA ASP A 10 -1.59 13.80 -12.98
C ASP A 10 -0.44 13.09 -13.70
N SER A 11 0.50 12.56 -12.93
CA SER A 11 1.49 11.61 -13.43
C SER A 11 0.77 10.30 -13.68
N CYS A 12 0.07 10.23 -14.81
CA CYS A 12 -0.57 9.00 -15.27
C CYS A 12 0.54 7.97 -15.51
N ILE A 13 0.48 6.84 -14.80
CA ILE A 13 1.35 5.71 -15.11
C ILE A 13 0.97 5.22 -16.49
N GLU A 14 1.96 5.15 -17.38
CA GLU A 14 1.76 4.66 -18.73
C GLU A 14 1.14 3.26 -18.72
N LEU A 15 -0.03 3.14 -19.35
CA LEU A 15 -0.75 1.88 -19.47
C LEU A 15 0.09 0.90 -20.30
N GLY A 16 0.20 -0.34 -19.82
CA GLY A 16 0.97 -1.40 -20.50
C GLY A 16 2.37 -1.64 -19.94
N LEU A 17 2.85 -0.82 -18.99
CA LEU A 17 4.07 -1.13 -18.26
C LEU A 17 3.86 -2.32 -17.30
N VAL A 18 4.82 -3.23 -17.32
CA VAL A 18 4.79 -4.49 -16.56
C VAL A 18 6.12 -4.73 -15.87
N LEU A 19 6.06 -5.43 -14.74
CA LEU A 19 7.23 -5.92 -14.01
C LEU A 19 7.15 -7.44 -13.84
N PRO A 20 8.30 -8.12 -13.71
CA PRO A 20 8.33 -9.45 -13.15
C PRO A 20 7.56 -9.55 -11.82
N VAL A 21 6.79 -10.62 -11.67
CA VAL A 21 6.17 -10.96 -10.39
C VAL A 21 7.23 -11.31 -9.34
N GLY A 22 6.82 -11.39 -8.07
CA GLY A 22 7.68 -11.91 -7.00
C GLY A 22 8.24 -10.84 -6.06
N GLY A 23 7.54 -9.72 -5.90
CA GLY A 23 7.90 -8.70 -4.92
C GLY A 23 8.86 -7.63 -5.46
N LEU A 24 9.13 -7.61 -6.77
CA LEU A 24 10.08 -6.68 -7.37
C LEU A 24 9.57 -5.23 -7.28
N PHE A 25 8.29 -5.01 -7.57
CA PHE A 25 7.65 -3.70 -7.42
C PHE A 25 7.85 -3.13 -6.01
N GLU A 26 7.61 -3.93 -4.99
CA GLU A 26 7.70 -3.53 -3.58
C GLU A 26 9.15 -3.22 -3.18
N ILE A 27 10.13 -4.00 -3.66
CA ILE A 27 11.56 -3.75 -3.40
C ILE A 27 12.02 -2.47 -4.10
N LEU A 28 11.60 -2.24 -5.36
CA LEU A 28 11.91 -1.01 -6.08
C LEU A 28 11.33 0.21 -5.36
N LEU A 29 10.05 0.16 -4.99
CA LEU A 29 9.41 1.27 -4.29
C LEU A 29 10.04 1.51 -2.92
N HIS A 30 10.42 0.46 -2.19
CA HIS A 30 11.21 0.57 -0.96
C HIS A 30 12.52 1.34 -1.19
N TYR A 31 13.28 1.00 -2.25
CA TYR A 31 14.55 1.66 -2.58
C TYR A 31 14.35 3.17 -2.82
N TYR A 32 13.37 3.54 -3.63
CA TYR A 32 13.09 4.95 -3.95
C TYR A 32 12.59 5.73 -2.74
N LEU A 33 11.66 5.17 -1.96
CA LEU A 33 11.16 5.82 -0.73
C LEU A 33 12.28 5.99 0.31
N SER A 34 13.16 5.00 0.47
CA SER A 34 14.29 5.08 1.38
C SER A 34 15.29 6.15 0.98
N ASN A 35 15.56 6.30 -0.33
CA ASN A 35 16.42 7.37 -0.83
C ASN A 35 15.75 8.74 -0.73
N TYR A 36 14.44 8.82 -0.95
CA TYR A 36 13.68 10.05 -0.79
C TYR A 36 13.64 10.52 0.67
N ALA A 37 13.40 9.60 1.61
CA ALA A 37 13.39 9.88 3.05
C ALA A 37 14.70 10.51 3.54
N LYS A 38 15.85 10.08 3.00
CA LYS A 38 17.17 10.63 3.32
C LYS A 38 17.39 12.05 2.79
N GLN A 39 16.70 12.43 1.72
CA GLN A 39 16.83 13.73 1.06
C GLN A 39 15.77 14.74 1.53
N CYS A 40 14.77 14.29 2.28
CA CYS A 40 13.70 15.14 2.78
C CYS A 40 14.17 16.12 3.85
N GLN A 41 13.76 17.38 3.71
CA GLN A 41 13.95 18.39 4.77
C GLN A 41 12.88 18.28 5.86
N SER A 42 11.68 17.79 5.52
CA SER A 42 10.57 17.57 6.45
C SER A 42 10.77 16.28 7.25
N SER A 43 10.91 16.40 8.57
CA SER A 43 11.05 15.27 9.49
C SER A 43 9.86 14.31 9.40
N ASN A 44 8.63 14.83 9.37
CA ASN A 44 7.42 14.00 9.29
C ASN A 44 7.34 13.22 7.98
N THR A 45 7.66 13.86 6.85
CA THR A 45 7.66 13.19 5.54
C THR A 45 8.74 12.11 5.48
N SER A 46 9.93 12.38 6.02
CA SER A 46 11.01 11.40 6.12
C SER A 46 10.61 10.16 6.93
N ILE A 47 9.97 10.37 8.08
CA ILE A 47 9.47 9.29 8.95
C ILE A 47 8.39 8.47 8.22
N ILE A 48 7.40 9.12 7.61
CA ILE A 48 6.32 8.44 6.87
C ILE A 48 6.90 7.61 5.72
N CYS A 49 7.81 8.18 4.91
CA CYS A 49 8.45 7.46 3.82
C CYS A 49 9.25 6.24 4.32
N SER A 50 9.95 6.37 5.45
CA SER A 50 10.71 5.26 6.05
C SER A 50 9.78 4.14 6.53
N ILE A 51 8.71 4.49 7.27
CA ILE A 51 7.71 3.51 7.74
C ILE A 51 7.05 2.80 6.56
N LEU A 52 6.66 3.54 5.53
CA LEU A 52 6.05 2.97 4.33
C LEU A 52 7.04 2.04 3.60
N ALA A 53 8.29 2.47 3.43
CA ALA A 53 9.33 1.66 2.82
C ALA A 53 9.50 0.32 3.56
N ASP A 54 9.56 0.33 4.89
CA ASP A 54 9.69 -0.88 5.69
C ASP A 54 8.46 -1.78 5.62
N ALA A 55 7.25 -1.19 5.61
CA ALA A 55 6.00 -1.91 5.48
C ALA A 55 5.90 -2.65 4.13
N LEU A 56 6.35 -2.04 3.03
CA LEU A 56 6.36 -2.65 1.71
C LEU A 56 7.16 -3.96 1.67
N LEU A 57 8.26 -4.05 2.43
CA LEU A 57 9.09 -5.26 2.47
C LEU A 57 8.40 -6.45 3.14
N SER A 58 7.28 -6.25 3.85
CA SER A 58 6.51 -7.37 4.42
C SER A 58 6.00 -8.32 3.34
N ILE A 59 5.60 -7.79 2.18
CA ILE A 59 5.08 -8.56 1.05
C ILE A 59 6.15 -9.49 0.45
N PRO A 60 7.30 -9.00 -0.07
CA PRO A 60 8.35 -9.85 -0.61
C PRO A 60 8.94 -10.80 0.44
N LYS A 61 8.99 -10.41 1.73
CA LYS A 61 9.37 -11.33 2.82
C LYS A 61 8.43 -12.53 2.86
N THR A 62 7.12 -12.29 2.93
CA THR A 62 6.09 -13.34 2.96
C THR A 62 6.12 -14.20 1.70
N LEU A 63 6.26 -13.60 0.51
CA LEU A 63 6.35 -14.34 -0.76
C LEU A 63 7.59 -15.25 -0.84
N CYS A 64 8.71 -14.83 -0.24
CA CYS A 64 9.95 -15.61 -0.25
C CYS A 64 10.02 -16.66 0.85
N MET A 65 9.21 -16.55 1.91
CA MET A 65 9.20 -17.53 3.01
C MET A 65 8.89 -18.95 2.55
N THR A 66 8.14 -19.10 1.46
CA THR A 66 7.71 -20.39 0.92
C THR A 66 8.76 -21.07 0.03
N GLN A 67 9.85 -20.39 -0.33
CA GLN A 67 10.83 -20.90 -1.29
C GLN A 67 12.07 -21.55 -0.64
N LYS A 68 12.97 -20.73 -0.10
CA LYS A 68 14.29 -21.16 0.42
C LYS A 68 14.70 -20.26 1.59
N LYS A 69 15.45 -20.83 2.54
CA LYS A 69 16.21 -20.01 3.52
C LYS A 69 17.08 -19.02 2.74
N ASN A 70 16.96 -17.74 3.08
CA ASN A 70 17.69 -16.60 2.48
C ASN A 70 17.24 -16.13 1.09
N ALA A 71 16.11 -16.62 0.55
CA ALA A 71 15.59 -16.14 -0.74
C ALA A 71 15.33 -14.62 -0.74
N PHE A 72 14.73 -14.09 0.32
CA PHE A 72 14.43 -12.65 0.43
C PHE A 72 15.69 -11.76 0.47
N PRO A 73 16.66 -11.96 1.39
CA PRO A 73 17.89 -11.16 1.39
C PRO A 73 18.66 -11.23 0.07
N GLN A 74 18.70 -12.41 -0.57
CA GLN A 74 19.37 -12.57 -1.86
C GLN A 74 18.68 -11.74 -2.96
N LEU A 75 17.35 -11.77 -3.01
CA LEU A 75 16.57 -10.97 -3.96
C LEU A 75 16.80 -9.47 -3.74
N CYS A 76 16.73 -8.99 -2.50
CA CYS A 76 16.98 -7.58 -2.18
C CYS A 76 18.39 -7.13 -2.60
N LEU A 77 19.42 -7.95 -2.35
CA LEU A 77 20.79 -7.66 -2.77
C LEU A 77 20.95 -7.62 -4.30
N GLN A 78 20.32 -8.56 -5.01
CA GLN A 78 20.34 -8.59 -6.47
C GLN A 78 19.71 -7.33 -7.06
N VAL A 79 18.53 -6.95 -6.58
CA VAL A 79 17.82 -5.75 -7.05
C VAL A 79 18.62 -4.49 -6.75
N THR A 80 19.11 -4.34 -5.51
CA THR A 80 19.84 -3.14 -5.10
C THR A 80 21.17 -2.99 -5.83
N SER A 81 21.91 -4.08 -6.04
CA SER A 81 23.17 -4.04 -6.81
C SER A 81 22.94 -3.75 -8.29
N ALA A 82 21.87 -4.27 -8.89
CA ALA A 82 21.49 -3.94 -10.26
C ALA A 82 21.15 -2.46 -10.43
N LEU A 83 20.38 -1.88 -9.49
CA LEU A 83 20.06 -0.45 -9.49
C LEU A 83 21.31 0.43 -9.37
N GLN A 84 22.21 0.09 -8.44
CA GLN A 84 23.46 0.86 -8.24
C GLN A 84 24.39 0.81 -9.44
N SER A 85 24.37 -0.28 -10.21
CA SER A 85 25.24 -0.50 -11.36
C SER A 85 24.56 -0.22 -12.71
N ASN A 86 23.32 0.31 -12.71
CA ASN A 86 22.49 0.51 -13.91
C ASN A 86 22.41 -0.75 -14.80
N ARG A 87 22.38 -1.93 -14.18
CA ARG A 87 22.25 -3.23 -14.88
C ARG A 87 20.80 -3.66 -15.00
N GLN A 88 20.50 -4.52 -15.97
CA GLN A 88 19.17 -5.11 -16.12
C GLN A 88 18.77 -5.92 -14.88
N LEU A 89 17.55 -5.69 -14.40
CA LEU A 89 17.11 -6.10 -13.07
C LEU A 89 16.80 -7.59 -12.89
N LEU A 90 16.42 -8.32 -13.94
CA LEU A 90 16.27 -9.79 -13.91
C LEU A 90 15.94 -10.33 -15.31
N PRO A 91 16.86 -10.99 -16.03
CA PRO A 91 16.67 -11.23 -17.47
C PRO A 91 15.67 -12.35 -17.84
N ASN A 92 15.05 -13.08 -16.91
CA ASN A 92 14.36 -14.34 -17.25
C ASN A 92 13.11 -14.67 -16.42
N GLN A 93 12.17 -13.74 -16.27
CA GLN A 93 10.88 -14.01 -15.61
C GLN A 93 9.75 -14.07 -16.65
N ARG A 94 9.01 -15.18 -16.68
CA ARG A 94 7.88 -15.38 -17.62
C ARG A 94 6.57 -14.78 -17.12
N LEU A 95 6.44 -14.58 -15.82
CA LEU A 95 5.23 -14.07 -15.18
C LEU A 95 5.40 -12.57 -14.93
N LEU A 96 4.41 -11.81 -15.39
CA LEU A 96 4.42 -10.36 -15.36
C LEU A 96 3.19 -9.85 -14.60
N GLU A 97 3.36 -8.74 -13.90
CA GLU A 97 2.31 -7.99 -13.22
C GLU A 97 2.24 -6.56 -13.76
N SER A 98 1.02 -6.01 -13.81
CA SER A 98 0.78 -4.64 -14.26
C SER A 98 1.21 -3.64 -13.20
N ILE A 99 2.04 -2.66 -13.60
CA ILE A 99 2.49 -1.59 -12.70
C ILE A 99 1.33 -0.69 -12.28
N SER A 100 0.40 -0.39 -13.19
CA SER A 100 -0.75 0.46 -12.87
C SER A 100 -1.61 -0.17 -11.78
N CYS A 101 -1.90 -1.47 -11.87
CA CYS A 101 -2.64 -2.19 -10.83
C CYS A 101 -1.94 -2.12 -9.46
N LYS A 102 -0.61 -2.26 -9.44
CA LYS A 102 0.19 -2.15 -8.20
C LYS A 102 0.13 -0.76 -7.60
N TYR A 103 0.31 0.26 -8.43
CA TYR A 103 0.24 1.65 -7.99
C TYR A 103 -1.14 1.99 -7.41
N HIS A 104 -2.21 1.66 -8.15
CA HIS A 104 -3.58 1.90 -7.68
C HIS A 104 -3.87 1.17 -6.37
N LEU A 105 -3.36 -0.06 -6.21
CA LEU A 105 -3.48 -0.80 -4.96
C LEU A 105 -2.77 -0.09 -3.81
N VAL A 106 -1.52 0.32 -4.00
CA VAL A 106 -0.76 1.05 -2.96
C VAL A 106 -1.45 2.37 -2.61
N ALA A 107 -1.89 3.15 -3.60
CA ALA A 107 -2.60 4.40 -3.38
C ALA A 107 -3.90 4.18 -2.58
N SER A 108 -4.68 3.15 -2.93
CA SER A 108 -5.92 2.81 -2.23
C SER A 108 -5.67 2.35 -0.79
N VAL A 109 -4.64 1.53 -0.56
CA VAL A 109 -4.25 1.08 0.78
C VAL A 109 -3.78 2.26 1.63
N LEU A 110 -2.99 3.17 1.08
CA LEU A 110 -2.54 4.37 1.78
C LEU A 110 -3.70 5.30 2.12
N GLN A 111 -4.64 5.50 1.19
CA GLN A 111 -5.83 6.30 1.43
C GLN A 111 -6.68 5.68 2.54
N CYS A 112 -6.88 4.37 2.52
CA CYS A 112 -7.59 3.63 3.56
C CYS A 112 -6.90 3.76 4.92
N ALA A 113 -5.58 3.54 4.97
CA ALA A 113 -4.79 3.69 6.18
C ALA A 113 -4.87 5.11 6.75
N ALA A 114 -4.77 6.13 5.90
CA ALA A 114 -4.91 7.52 6.32
C ALA A 114 -6.30 7.81 6.91
N GLN A 115 -7.37 7.28 6.31
CA GLN A 115 -8.72 7.40 6.83
C GLN A 115 -8.87 6.70 8.19
N LEU A 116 -8.36 5.47 8.34
CA LEU A 116 -8.40 4.73 9.60
C LEU A 116 -7.59 5.43 10.71
N LEU A 117 -6.40 5.93 10.39
CA LEU A 117 -5.55 6.65 11.33
C LEU A 117 -6.11 8.02 11.73
N SER A 118 -7.04 8.58 10.94
CA SER A 118 -7.74 9.82 11.27
C SER A 118 -8.91 9.63 12.26
N VAL A 119 -9.30 8.38 12.52
CA VAL A 119 -10.35 8.07 13.51
C VAL A 119 -9.79 8.24 14.92
N ASP A 120 -10.30 9.23 15.63
CA ASP A 120 -9.96 9.56 17.01
C ASP A 120 -10.92 8.92 18.04
N LEU A 121 -12.16 8.61 17.64
CA LEU A 121 -13.18 8.04 18.51
C LEU A 121 -14.04 6.97 17.81
N ILE A 122 -14.22 5.83 18.46
CA ILE A 122 -15.15 4.77 18.03
C ILE A 122 -16.28 4.66 19.04
N ILE A 123 -17.52 4.96 18.61
CA ILE A 123 -18.72 4.88 19.44
C ILE A 123 -19.52 3.64 19.03
N SER A 124 -19.70 2.70 19.96
CA SER A 124 -20.55 1.53 19.75
C SER A 124 -21.97 1.83 20.23
N ILE A 125 -22.97 1.66 19.35
CA ILE A 125 -24.39 1.84 19.69
C ILE A 125 -25.07 0.47 19.61
N LYS A 126 -25.63 0.00 20.72
CA LYS A 126 -26.46 -1.21 20.74
C LYS A 126 -27.85 -0.86 20.23
N ARG A 127 -28.31 -1.53 19.17
CA ARG A 127 -29.69 -1.41 18.69
C ARG A 127 -30.62 -2.00 19.76
N LEU A 128 -31.59 -1.22 20.24
CA LEU A 128 -32.58 -1.68 21.21
C LEU A 128 -33.50 -2.75 20.55
N PRO A 129 -33.88 -3.83 21.25
CA PRO A 129 -34.84 -4.80 20.72
C PRO A 129 -36.16 -4.10 20.37
N GLN A 130 -36.66 -4.29 19.15
CA GLN A 130 -37.99 -3.84 18.77
C GLN A 130 -39.00 -4.68 19.56
N LYS A 131 -39.77 -4.04 20.44
CA LYS A 131 -40.89 -4.66 21.13
C LYS A 131 -41.94 -4.99 20.07
N ALA A 132 -42.23 -6.28 19.86
CA ALA A 132 -43.38 -6.68 19.07
C ALA A 132 -44.63 -6.18 19.81
N GLU A 133 -45.39 -5.30 19.18
CA GLU A 133 -46.71 -4.92 19.67
C GLU A 133 -47.63 -6.13 19.46
N GLU A 134 -47.94 -6.84 20.55
CA GLU A 134 -49.08 -7.75 20.59
C GLU A 134 -50.34 -6.89 20.43
N SER A 135 -50.96 -7.02 19.25
CA SER A 135 -52.22 -6.38 18.91
C SER A 135 -53.33 -6.97 19.78
N ASP A 136 -53.74 -6.25 20.82
CA ASP A 136 -54.98 -6.52 21.55
C ASP A 136 -56.15 -6.37 20.56
N SER A 137 -56.68 -7.50 20.10
CA SER A 137 -57.98 -7.55 19.43
C SER A 137 -59.02 -7.88 20.49
N GLU A 138 -59.70 -6.86 21.00
CA GLU A 138 -60.93 -7.05 21.77
C GLU A 138 -61.99 -7.64 20.83
N ALA A 139 -62.45 -8.85 21.14
CA ALA A 139 -63.61 -9.46 20.51
C ALA A 139 -64.85 -9.06 21.31
N ASP A 140 -65.69 -8.22 20.69
CA ASP A 140 -67.06 -7.91 21.12
C ASP A 140 -67.87 -9.20 21.35
N GLY A 141 -68.56 -9.29 22.49
CA GLY A 141 -69.48 -10.36 22.86
C GLY A 141 -70.65 -9.83 23.68
#